data_AF-A0A7D5HQP1-F1
#
_entry.id   AF-A0A7D5HQP1-F1
#
_cell.length_a   1.000
_cell.length_b   1.000
_cell.length_c   1.000
_cell.angle_alpha   90.00
_cell.angle_beta   90.00
_cell.angle_gamma   90.00
#
_symmetry.space_group_name_H-M   'P 1'
#
loop_
_entity.id
_entity.type
_entity.pdbx_description
1 polymer ?
#
loop_
_entity_poly.entity_id
_entity_poly.type
_entity_poly.pdbx_seq_one_letter_code
_entity_poly.pdbx_strand_id
1 'polypeptide(L)'
;MRILNYVLLFTLSIGFLAHSTNAKNTNKSASQFNITKTCTNEFEDSCKIIRTKYGKKEILSKDVKLPNIQKYANNVYKVHIYCGSCTIDEFYNETLSDITAGYITYDPKTNCLIEHYENAIYARKLFTNRRYKLLNLKNYNLMQPHFYFEDNSKFLEGNMFLLKANESFPIKNFSKKFNNPCR
;
A
#
# COMPACT_ATOMS: atom_id res chain seq x y z
N MET A 1 5.35 69.69 -71.12
CA MET A 1 6.42 69.53 -70.12
C MET A 1 5.96 68.49 -69.09
N ARG A 2 6.66 67.34 -69.01
CA ARG A 2 6.55 66.21 -68.05
C ARG A 2 5.21 65.44 -67.99
N ILE A 3 5.13 64.26 -68.63
CA ILE A 3 5.41 62.89 -68.11
C ILE A 3 4.31 62.44 -67.12
N LEU A 4 3.34 61.61 -67.53
CA LEU A 4 3.33 60.13 -67.61
C LEU A 4 3.41 59.39 -66.25
N ASN A 5 2.30 58.72 -65.92
CA ASN A 5 2.18 57.27 -65.66
C ASN A 5 2.56 56.58 -64.32
N TYR A 6 1.81 55.47 -64.11
CA TYR A 6 1.99 54.24 -63.31
C TYR A 6 1.75 54.35 -61.78
N VAL A 7 0.72 53.69 -61.20
CA VAL A 7 0.49 52.24 -60.94
C VAL A 7 1.42 51.66 -59.87
N LEU A 8 0.82 51.01 -58.86
CA LEU A 8 1.18 49.77 -58.14
C LEU A 8 0.66 49.87 -56.68
N LEU A 9 -0.35 49.08 -56.26
CA LEU A 9 -0.25 47.73 -55.67
C LEU A 9 0.60 47.68 -54.38
N PHE A 10 0.02 47.28 -53.25
CA PHE A 10 0.32 46.01 -52.57
C PHE A 10 -0.51 45.83 -51.27
N THR A 11 -0.83 44.57 -51.03
CA THR A 11 -1.63 43.92 -49.97
C THR A 11 -0.97 43.90 -48.58
N LEU A 12 -1.75 43.73 -47.49
CA LEU A 12 -1.42 42.97 -46.26
C LEU A 12 -2.73 42.79 -45.43
N SER A 13 -3.38 41.63 -45.44
CA SER A 13 -3.20 40.42 -44.59
C SER A 13 -3.82 40.49 -43.17
N ILE A 14 -4.94 39.78 -43.04
CA ILE A 14 -5.45 38.90 -41.95
C ILE A 14 -4.85 39.10 -40.54
N GLY A 15 -5.73 39.35 -39.57
CA GLY A 15 -5.48 39.16 -38.14
C GLY A 15 -6.72 38.65 -37.41
N PHE A 16 -6.96 37.33 -37.48
CA PHE A 16 -7.94 36.60 -36.66
C PHE A 16 -7.44 36.59 -35.21
N LEU A 17 -8.04 37.37 -34.32
CA LEU A 17 -7.80 37.26 -32.87
C LEU A 17 -8.86 36.34 -32.26
N ALA A 18 -8.60 35.03 -32.36
CA ALA A 18 -9.29 34.04 -31.54
C ALA A 18 -8.87 34.25 -30.07
N HIS A 19 -9.84 34.57 -29.21
CA HIS A 19 -9.69 34.57 -27.76
C HIS A 19 -9.39 33.14 -27.29
N SER A 20 -8.11 32.82 -27.16
CA SER A 20 -7.62 31.72 -26.33
C SER A 20 -7.38 32.26 -24.93
N THR A 21 -8.26 31.93 -23.99
CA THR A 21 -7.95 32.06 -22.57
C THR A 21 -8.24 30.74 -21.87
N ASN A 22 -7.16 29.96 -21.78
CA ASN A 22 -6.80 29.11 -20.66
C ASN A 22 -7.91 28.17 -20.14
N ALA A 23 -7.97 27.00 -20.77
CA ALA A 23 -8.23 25.78 -20.02
C ALA A 23 -7.30 25.78 -18.79
N LYS A 24 -7.88 25.94 -17.60
CA LYS A 24 -7.21 25.59 -16.35
C LYS A 24 -6.88 24.11 -16.47
N ASN A 25 -5.65 23.81 -16.87
CA ASN A 25 -5.00 22.55 -16.57
C ASN A 25 -4.99 22.44 -15.05
N THR A 26 -6.05 21.88 -14.49
CA THR A 26 -6.00 21.23 -13.20
C THR A 26 -5.07 20.04 -13.41
N ASN A 27 -3.76 20.28 -13.33
CA ASN A 27 -2.80 19.27 -12.91
C ASN A 27 -3.18 18.91 -11.49
N LYS A 28 -4.23 18.09 -11.37
CA LYS A 28 -4.49 17.26 -10.22
C LYS A 28 -3.23 16.41 -10.13
N SER A 29 -2.28 16.83 -9.28
CA SER A 29 -1.09 16.06 -8.94
C SER A 29 -1.58 14.73 -8.41
N ALA A 30 -1.77 13.79 -9.33
CA ALA A 30 -2.22 12.44 -9.03
C ALA A 30 -1.08 11.81 -8.25
N SER A 31 -1.33 11.57 -6.95
CA SER A 31 -0.52 10.74 -6.03
C SER A 31 0.85 10.37 -6.60
N GLN A 32 1.87 11.19 -6.34
CA GLN A 32 3.23 10.98 -6.88
C GLN A 32 3.91 9.72 -6.35
N PHE A 33 3.25 8.96 -5.48
CA PHE A 33 3.65 7.68 -4.94
C PHE A 33 2.71 6.54 -5.39
N ASN A 34 3.28 5.46 -5.90
CA ASN A 34 2.59 4.19 -6.12
C ASN A 34 3.50 2.99 -5.81
N ILE A 35 2.86 1.83 -5.62
CA ILE A 35 3.53 0.53 -5.66
C ILE A 35 2.89 -0.28 -6.80
N THR A 36 3.73 -0.85 -7.67
CA THR A 36 3.31 -1.68 -8.81
C THR A 36 4.13 -2.96 -8.87
N LYS A 37 3.61 -3.98 -9.57
CA LYS A 37 4.37 -5.18 -9.92
C LYS A 37 4.71 -5.23 -11.41
N THR A 38 5.82 -5.87 -11.75
CA THR A 38 6.17 -6.24 -13.12
C THR A 38 6.67 -7.67 -13.10
N CYS A 39 6.05 -8.56 -13.87
CA CYS A 39 6.31 -9.99 -13.85
C CYS A 39 6.94 -10.47 -15.17
N THR A 40 7.69 -11.56 -15.12
CA THR A 40 8.33 -12.18 -16.30
C THR A 40 7.33 -12.93 -17.18
N ASN A 41 6.22 -13.38 -16.62
CA ASN A 41 5.16 -14.13 -17.30
C ASN A 41 3.79 -13.82 -16.66
N GLU A 42 2.73 -14.35 -17.28
CA GLU A 42 1.34 -14.22 -16.80
C GLU A 42 1.03 -15.05 -15.56
N PHE A 43 1.83 -16.08 -15.29
CA PHE A 43 1.72 -16.93 -14.09
C PHE A 43 2.29 -16.26 -12.83
N GLU A 44 2.95 -15.10 -12.99
CA GLU A 44 3.55 -14.33 -11.90
C GLU A 44 4.57 -15.14 -11.07
N ASP A 45 5.33 -16.01 -11.72
CA ASP A 45 6.35 -16.87 -11.07
C ASP A 45 7.64 -16.15 -10.69
N SER A 46 7.87 -14.98 -11.28
CA SER A 46 8.94 -14.06 -10.90
C SER A 46 8.49 -12.64 -11.21
N CYS A 47 8.28 -11.88 -10.15
CA CYS A 47 7.88 -10.48 -10.23
C CYS A 47 8.85 -9.58 -9.49
N LYS A 48 8.85 -8.31 -9.90
CA LYS A 48 9.50 -7.21 -9.20
C LYS A 48 8.43 -6.32 -8.59
N ILE A 49 8.62 -5.93 -7.33
CA ILE A 49 7.82 -4.90 -6.68
C ILE A 49 8.54 -3.57 -6.84
N ILE A 50 7.85 -2.59 -7.39
CA ILE A 50 8.43 -1.30 -7.78
C ILE A 50 7.71 -0.19 -7.04
N ARG A 51 8.47 0.64 -6.33
CA ARG A 51 8.03 1.93 -5.81
C ARG A 51 8.27 3.00 -6.87
N THR A 52 7.22 3.73 -7.25
CA THR A 52 7.38 4.94 -8.07
C THR A 52 7.11 6.16 -7.19
N LYS A 53 8.09 7.07 -7.11
CA LYS A 53 7.98 8.32 -6.34
C LYS A 53 8.50 9.51 -7.18
N TYR A 54 7.65 10.49 -7.47
CA TYR A 54 8.00 11.66 -8.31
C TYR A 54 8.65 11.24 -9.65
N GLY A 55 8.13 10.19 -10.28
CA GLY A 55 8.66 9.63 -11.53
C GLY A 55 9.93 8.77 -11.38
N LYS A 56 10.57 8.76 -10.21
CA LYS A 56 11.71 7.88 -9.91
C LYS A 56 11.20 6.49 -9.52
N LYS A 57 11.78 5.44 -10.11
CA LYS A 57 11.45 4.05 -9.83
C LYS A 57 12.54 3.41 -8.97
N GLU A 58 12.11 2.66 -7.96
CA GLU A 58 12.96 1.87 -7.07
C GLU A 58 12.43 0.44 -7.04
N ILE A 59 13.32 -0.56 -7.20
CA ILE A 59 12.95 -1.97 -7.05
C ILE A 59 13.06 -2.30 -5.56
N LEU A 60 11.94 -2.68 -4.95
CA LEU A 60 11.85 -3.02 -3.53
C LEU A 60 12.14 -4.50 -3.29
N SER A 61 11.51 -5.37 -4.10
CA SER A 61 11.66 -6.83 -4.03
C SER A 61 11.78 -7.41 -5.43
N LYS A 62 12.51 -8.52 -5.57
CA LYS A 62 12.74 -9.25 -6.83
C LYS A 62 12.37 -10.71 -6.65
N ASP A 63 12.04 -11.36 -7.77
CA ASP A 63 11.75 -12.80 -7.83
C ASP A 63 10.65 -13.24 -6.87
N VAL A 64 9.68 -12.34 -6.62
CA VAL A 64 8.52 -12.65 -5.77
C VAL A 64 7.45 -13.37 -6.58
N LYS A 65 6.78 -14.35 -5.98
CA LYS A 65 5.73 -15.15 -6.63
C LYS A 65 4.35 -14.68 -6.24
N LEU A 66 3.45 -14.61 -7.21
CA LEU A 66 2.02 -14.29 -7.04
C LEU A 66 1.75 -13.06 -6.15
N PRO A 67 2.45 -11.92 -6.31
CA PRO A 67 2.28 -10.80 -5.40
C PRO A 67 0.90 -10.15 -5.53
N ASN A 68 0.21 -9.96 -4.41
CA ASN A 68 -1.06 -9.23 -4.33
C ASN A 68 -0.82 -7.86 -3.68
N ILE A 69 -0.99 -6.78 -4.46
CA ILE A 69 -0.79 -5.41 -4.00
C ILE A 69 -2.14 -4.79 -3.64
N GLN A 70 -2.27 -4.32 -2.41
CA GLN A 70 -3.47 -3.68 -1.87
C GLN A 70 -3.13 -2.30 -1.31
N LYS A 71 -3.90 -1.28 -1.65
CA LYS A 71 -3.78 0.04 -1.04
C LYS A 71 -4.62 0.07 0.24
N TYR A 72 -3.96 0.11 1.40
CA TYR A 72 -4.61 0.03 2.72
C TYR A 72 -4.95 1.41 3.32
N ALA A 73 -4.16 2.42 2.98
CA ALA A 73 -4.42 3.81 3.37
C ALA A 73 -3.90 4.75 2.26
N ASN A 74 -4.17 6.06 2.39
CA ASN A 74 -3.78 7.04 1.37
C ASN A 74 -2.30 6.91 0.96
N ASN A 75 -1.42 6.58 1.91
CA ASN A 75 0.04 6.49 1.71
C ASN A 75 0.65 5.14 2.16
N VAL A 76 -0.15 4.07 2.29
CA VAL A 76 0.36 2.75 2.67
C VAL A 76 -0.18 1.69 1.73
N TYR A 77 0.75 0.95 1.13
CA TYR A 77 0.47 -0.25 0.36
C TYR A 77 0.89 -1.47 1.17
N LYS A 78 0.08 -2.53 1.10
CA LYS A 78 0.45 -3.87 1.53
C LYS A 78 0.69 -4.72 0.28
N VAL A 79 1.75 -5.51 0.30
CA VAL A 79 2.08 -6.49 -0.74
C VAL A 79 2.16 -7.84 -0.07
N HIS A 80 1.17 -8.68 -0.35
CA HIS A 80 1.15 -10.06 0.11
C HIS A 80 1.91 -10.92 -0.90
N ILE A 81 2.87 -11.71 -0.42
CA ILE A 81 3.78 -12.52 -1.23
C ILE A 81 3.69 -13.97 -0.79
N TYR A 82 3.64 -14.88 -1.76
CA TYR A 82 3.75 -16.30 -1.53
C TYR A 82 5.19 -16.76 -1.78
N CYS A 83 5.79 -17.48 -0.83
CA CYS A 83 7.16 -17.99 -0.95
C CYS A 83 7.20 -19.52 -1.04
N GLY A 84 6.11 -20.18 -1.44
CA GLY A 84 6.01 -21.64 -1.52
C GLY A 84 5.40 -22.24 -0.26
N SER A 85 6.12 -22.29 0.86
CA SER A 85 5.59 -22.84 2.13
C SER A 85 5.24 -21.78 3.17
N CYS A 86 5.43 -20.50 2.85
CA CYS A 86 5.07 -19.39 3.71
C CYS A 86 4.47 -18.22 2.93
N THR A 87 3.85 -17.33 3.69
CA THR A 87 3.32 -16.04 3.24
C THR A 87 4.02 -14.92 3.98
N ILE A 88 4.22 -13.80 3.29
CA ILE A 88 4.84 -12.60 3.84
C ILE A 88 4.01 -11.40 3.40
N ASP A 89 3.74 -10.50 4.32
CA ASP A 89 3.16 -9.18 4.02
C ASP A 89 4.25 -8.12 4.16
N GLU A 90 4.58 -7.48 3.06
CA GLU A 90 5.42 -6.29 3.01
C GLU A 90 4.54 -5.04 3.02
N PHE A 91 4.96 -4.01 3.72
CA PHE A 91 4.29 -2.73 3.76
C PHE A 91 5.20 -1.62 3.27
N TYR A 92 4.64 -0.74 2.46
CA TYR A 92 5.38 0.36 1.86
C TYR A 92 4.62 1.67 2.02
N ASN A 93 5.32 2.66 2.55
CA ASN A 93 4.94 4.06 2.33
C ASN A 93 5.96 4.72 1.37
N GLU A 94 5.86 6.04 1.23
CA GLU A 94 6.75 6.82 0.35
C GLU A 94 8.25 6.66 0.60
N THR A 95 8.66 6.28 1.81
CA THR A 95 10.06 6.31 2.25
C THR A 95 10.48 5.09 3.06
N LEU A 96 9.53 4.45 3.74
CA LEU A 96 9.78 3.34 4.65
C LEU A 96 9.17 2.06 4.09
N SER A 97 9.80 0.97 4.49
CA SER A 97 9.38 -0.39 4.21
C SER A 97 9.30 -1.15 5.54
N ASP A 98 8.37 -2.09 5.64
CA ASP A 98 8.18 -2.94 6.80
C ASP A 98 7.73 -4.33 6.35
N ILE A 99 7.90 -5.34 7.18
CA ILE A 99 7.63 -6.73 6.80
C ILE A 99 7.12 -7.52 7.99
N THR A 100 6.21 -8.45 7.72
CA THR A 100 5.78 -9.47 8.69
C THR A 100 5.45 -10.77 7.98
N ALA A 101 5.80 -11.90 8.59
CA ALA A 101 5.42 -13.25 8.13
C ALA A 101 4.26 -13.82 8.96
N GLY A 102 3.59 -12.98 9.74
CA GLY A 102 2.54 -13.38 10.66
C GLY A 102 1.43 -12.35 10.73
N TYR A 103 1.03 -11.79 9.60
CA TYR A 103 -0.04 -10.80 9.54
C TYR A 103 -1.34 -11.34 10.16
N ILE A 104 -2.02 -10.53 10.97
CA ILE A 104 -3.36 -10.86 11.49
C ILE A 104 -4.36 -9.79 11.06
N THR A 105 -4.07 -8.53 11.38
CA THR A 105 -4.92 -7.41 10.99
C THR A 105 -4.19 -6.08 11.10
N TYR A 106 -4.74 -5.03 10.48
CA TYR A 106 -4.17 -3.69 10.47
C TYR A 106 -5.26 -2.62 10.60
N ASP A 107 -5.03 -1.61 11.44
CA ASP A 107 -5.85 -0.41 11.52
C ASP A 107 -5.19 0.77 10.78
N PRO A 108 -5.74 1.22 9.63
CA PRO A 108 -5.21 2.38 8.92
C PRO A 108 -5.37 3.69 9.68
N LYS A 109 -6.25 3.78 10.68
CA LYS A 109 -6.45 5.03 11.45
C LYS A 109 -5.32 5.28 12.44
N THR A 110 -4.79 4.21 13.03
CA THR A 110 -3.73 4.30 14.06
C THR A 110 -2.39 3.73 13.58
N ASN A 111 -2.33 3.26 12.33
CA ASN A 111 -1.23 2.47 11.77
C ASN A 111 -0.87 1.27 12.65
N CYS A 112 -1.85 0.68 13.32
CA CYS A 112 -1.61 -0.41 14.27
C CYS A 112 -1.66 -1.75 13.54
N LEU A 113 -0.53 -2.45 13.52
CA LEU A 113 -0.41 -3.81 13.01
C LEU A 113 -0.53 -4.79 14.18
N ILE A 114 -1.38 -5.79 14.01
CA ILE A 114 -1.40 -6.98 14.85
C ILE A 114 -0.74 -8.10 14.07
N GLU A 115 0.28 -8.70 14.66
CA GLU A 115 1.09 -9.75 14.03
C GLU A 115 1.47 -10.85 15.02
N HIS A 116 1.67 -12.04 14.48
CA HIS A 116 2.39 -13.11 15.12
C HIS A 116 3.89 -12.92 14.90
N TYR A 117 4.67 -13.01 15.97
CA TYR A 117 6.12 -13.06 15.91
C TYR A 117 6.65 -14.01 16.98
N GLU A 118 7.53 -14.94 16.60
CA GLU A 118 8.04 -16.03 17.43
C GLU A 118 6.95 -16.88 18.09
N ASN A 119 6.68 -16.65 19.38
CA ASN A 119 5.74 -17.42 20.20
C ASN A 119 4.68 -16.50 20.82
N ALA A 120 4.32 -15.41 20.16
CA ALA A 120 3.35 -14.46 20.70
C ALA A 120 2.62 -13.66 19.62
N ILE A 121 1.44 -13.17 19.98
CA ILE A 121 0.74 -12.12 19.24
C ILE A 121 1.14 -10.78 19.81
N TYR A 122 1.58 -9.88 18.93
CA TYR A 122 1.99 -8.53 19.23
C TYR A 122 1.13 -7.50 18.52
N ALA A 123 1.04 -6.33 19.11
CA ALA A 123 0.67 -5.09 18.45
C ALA A 123 1.91 -4.22 18.26
N ARG A 124 1.99 -3.49 17.14
CA ARG A 124 2.97 -2.43 16.95
C ARG A 124 2.48 -1.39 15.97
N LYS A 125 2.99 -0.17 16.07
CA LYS A 125 2.83 0.80 14.99
C LYS A 125 3.66 0.36 13.80
N LEU A 126 3.06 0.36 12.61
CA LEU A 126 3.75 0.09 11.36
C LEU A 126 4.92 1.07 11.17
N PHE A 127 5.99 0.59 10.55
CA PHE A 127 7.29 1.26 10.41
C PHE A 127 8.00 1.55 11.74
N THR A 128 7.65 0.81 12.79
CA THR A 128 8.34 0.86 14.08
C THR A 128 8.66 -0.55 14.58
N ASN A 129 9.76 -0.67 15.32
CA ASN A 129 10.20 -1.94 15.92
C ASN A 129 9.62 -2.19 17.32
N ARG A 130 8.85 -1.24 17.87
CA ARG A 130 8.31 -1.32 19.23
C ARG A 130 7.07 -2.20 19.25
N ARG A 131 7.22 -3.42 19.79
CA ARG A 131 6.15 -4.41 19.94
C ARG A 131 5.57 -4.42 21.36
N TYR A 132 4.26 -4.49 21.45
CA TYR A 132 3.51 -4.70 22.69
C TYR A 132 2.83 -6.07 22.66
N LYS A 133 3.14 -6.93 23.64
CA LYS A 133 2.65 -8.31 23.66
C LYS A 133 1.18 -8.36 24.09
N LEU A 134 0.34 -8.99 23.28
CA LEU A 134 -1.09 -9.19 23.56
C LEU A 134 -1.40 -10.57 24.12
N LEU A 135 -0.74 -11.60 23.58
CA LEU A 135 -0.96 -12.99 23.91
C LEU A 135 0.35 -13.77 23.80
N ASN A 136 0.67 -14.55 24.83
CA ASN A 136 1.77 -15.50 24.80
C ASN A 136 1.26 -16.84 24.26
N LEU A 137 1.94 -17.38 23.27
CA LEU A 137 1.61 -18.63 22.60
C LEU A 137 2.57 -19.78 22.91
N LYS A 138 3.60 -19.58 23.75
CA LYS A 138 4.65 -20.58 24.03
C LYS A 138 4.13 -21.96 24.46
N ASN A 139 2.96 -22.02 25.10
CA ASN A 139 2.36 -23.26 25.60
C ASN A 139 1.41 -23.93 24.61
N TYR A 140 1.26 -23.38 23.40
CA TYR A 140 0.44 -23.97 22.34
C TYR A 140 1.37 -24.41 21.20
N ASN A 141 1.39 -25.70 20.90
CA ASN A 141 2.17 -26.24 19.80
C ASN A 141 1.44 -25.96 18.47
N LEU A 142 1.57 -24.73 17.96
CA LEU A 142 0.83 -24.23 16.82
C LEU A 142 1.75 -24.00 15.63
N MET A 143 1.39 -24.59 14.49
CA MET A 143 1.98 -24.23 13.21
C MET A 143 1.30 -22.97 12.68
N GLN A 144 2.09 -21.97 12.28
CA GLN A 144 1.63 -20.71 11.70
C GLN A 144 0.50 -20.05 12.50
N PRO A 145 0.76 -19.61 13.75
CA PRO A 145 -0.28 -19.22 14.69
C PRO A 145 -1.18 -18.06 14.23
N HIS A 146 -0.71 -17.22 13.31
CA HIS A 146 -1.50 -16.10 12.78
C HIS A 146 -2.77 -16.57 12.06
N PHE A 147 -2.77 -17.71 11.36
CA PHE A 147 -3.95 -18.23 10.65
C PHE A 147 -5.14 -18.54 11.56
N TYR A 148 -4.88 -18.82 12.85
CA TYR A 148 -5.97 -19.00 13.81
C TYR A 148 -6.70 -17.69 14.09
N PHE A 149 -6.05 -16.55 13.95
CA PHE A 149 -6.58 -15.23 14.31
C PHE A 149 -6.93 -14.35 13.10
N GLU A 150 -6.29 -14.61 11.96
CA GLU A 150 -6.56 -13.98 10.68
C GLU A 150 -8.05 -14.11 10.33
N ASP A 151 -8.61 -13.06 9.74
CA ASP A 151 -10.04 -12.84 9.42
C ASP A 151 -11.02 -12.74 10.60
N ASN A 152 -10.68 -13.31 11.76
CA ASN A 152 -11.55 -13.32 12.94
C ASN A 152 -11.30 -12.12 13.86
N SER A 153 -10.07 -11.62 13.87
CA SER A 153 -9.65 -10.49 14.68
C SER A 153 -9.85 -9.16 13.96
N LYS A 154 -10.34 -8.15 14.67
CA LYS A 154 -10.65 -6.85 14.07
C LYS A 154 -10.60 -5.69 15.05
N PHE A 155 -10.29 -4.52 14.52
CA PHE A 155 -10.49 -3.25 15.22
C PHE A 155 -11.97 -2.90 15.21
N LEU A 156 -12.50 -2.54 16.38
CA LEU A 156 -13.88 -2.17 16.60
C LEU A 156 -14.00 -0.64 16.73
N GLU A 157 -15.23 -0.14 16.60
CA GLU A 157 -15.54 1.23 16.98
C GLU A 157 -15.23 1.50 18.46
N GLY A 158 -14.98 2.77 18.80
CA GLY A 158 -14.66 3.14 20.18
C GLY A 158 -13.24 2.82 20.63
N ASN A 159 -12.28 2.63 19.71
CA ASN A 159 -10.87 2.35 19.98
C ASN A 159 -10.62 1.01 20.69
N MET A 160 -11.40 -0.01 20.36
CA MET A 160 -11.21 -1.36 20.89
C MET A 160 -10.61 -2.27 19.81
N PHE A 161 -9.85 -3.27 20.23
CA PHE A 161 -9.38 -4.36 19.39
C PHE A 161 -9.93 -5.68 19.93
N LEU A 162 -10.50 -6.50 19.04
CA LEU A 162 -10.93 -7.86 19.32
C LEU A 162 -9.94 -8.85 18.72
N LEU A 163 -9.23 -9.57 19.57
CA LEU A 163 -8.46 -10.76 19.18
C LEU A 163 -9.35 -11.97 19.33
N LYS A 164 -9.72 -12.61 18.22
CA LYS A 164 -10.59 -13.78 18.21
C LYS A 164 -9.92 -14.87 17.39
N ALA A 165 -9.90 -16.08 17.92
CA ALA A 165 -9.41 -17.24 17.17
C ALA A 165 -10.56 -17.99 16.49
N ASN A 166 -10.23 -18.74 15.43
CA ASN A 166 -11.12 -19.68 14.79
C ASN A 166 -11.30 -20.95 15.65
N GLU A 167 -12.16 -21.87 15.18
CA GLU A 167 -12.52 -23.08 15.92
C GLU A 167 -11.38 -24.11 16.05
N SER A 168 -10.36 -24.03 15.20
CA SER A 168 -9.19 -24.93 15.22
C SER A 168 -8.17 -24.53 16.28
N PHE A 169 -8.33 -23.39 16.94
CA PHE A 169 -7.44 -22.97 18.02
C PHE A 169 -7.66 -23.86 19.27
N PRO A 170 -6.61 -24.23 20.04
CA PRO A 170 -6.73 -25.16 21.16
C PRO A 170 -7.69 -24.72 22.26
N ILE A 171 -7.88 -23.41 22.42
CA ILE A 171 -8.90 -22.87 23.33
C ILE A 171 -10.18 -22.64 22.54
N LYS A 172 -11.19 -23.47 22.81
CA LYS A 172 -12.52 -23.33 22.23
C LYS A 172 -13.08 -21.93 22.49
N ASN A 173 -13.60 -21.30 21.44
CA ASN A 173 -14.20 -19.96 21.48
C ASN A 173 -13.29 -18.86 22.04
N PHE A 174 -11.97 -18.95 21.83
CA PHE A 174 -11.04 -17.93 22.30
C PHE A 174 -11.39 -16.54 21.75
N SER A 175 -11.53 -15.58 22.67
CA SER A 175 -11.85 -14.20 22.37
C SER A 175 -11.35 -13.30 23.49
N LYS A 176 -10.62 -12.23 23.14
CA LYS A 176 -10.14 -11.24 24.10
C LYS A 176 -10.24 -9.84 23.51
N LYS A 177 -10.77 -8.91 24.30
CA LYS A 177 -10.85 -7.49 23.95
C LYS A 177 -9.72 -6.72 24.60
N PHE A 178 -9.21 -5.73 23.88
CA PHE A 178 -8.17 -4.80 24.32
C PHE A 178 -8.59 -3.38 23.97
N ASN A 179 -8.17 -2.40 24.75
CA ASN A 179 -8.08 -1.03 24.23
C ASN A 179 -7.07 -1.03 23.07
N ASN A 180 -7.22 -0.13 22.10
CA ASN A 180 -6.34 -0.08 20.92
C ASN A 180 -4.87 -0.07 21.38
N PRO A 181 -4.12 -1.14 21.10
CA PRO A 181 -2.83 -1.39 21.73
C PRO A 181 -1.70 -0.52 21.16
N CYS A 182 -1.99 0.30 20.14
CA CYS A 182 -1.04 1.24 19.55
C CYS A 182 -1.36 2.70 19.87
N ARG A 183 -2.33 2.99 20.74
CA ARG A 183 -2.59 4.36 21.20
C ARG A 183 -1.72 4.73 22.39
#